data_AF-A0A3M1CAI5-F1
#
_entry.id   AF-A0A3M1CAI5-F1
#
_cell.length_a   1.000
_cell.length_b   1.000
_cell.length_c   1.000
_cell.angle_alpha   90.00
_cell.angle_beta   90.00
_cell.angle_gamma   90.00
#
_symmetry.space_group_name_H-M   'P 1'
#
loop_
_entity.id
_entity.type
_entity.pdbx_description
1 polymer ?
#
loop_
_entity_poly.entity_id
_entity_poly.type
_entity_poly.pdbx_seq_one_letter_code
_entity_poly.pdbx_strand_id
1 'polypeptide(L)'
;MRHKKAQLTVFVIVGILMLISVGILVLLKGIKSDIPVAPSVEEIPIMAKPIKRYIDVCVEKVSLEAVKAAGIHGGYVDPFNTNITPYHFSFDKNNPTDSDMASLTGSNDFAIPYWWFLKSSNDCVACELNSLSPTLEQVQKQLEYYINTELPGCLAGYEEFKKQGFSFEEGRINTRALIAENDITITVDYPLTVMRGEDRVVLDKFIYKIPLNFKRIYDLALELTKGEVKEQGIELAVMHLISAYSGLSSSKLPPISAVEEGFNKVIWSKSNVEFKLQDILHYINLLQLNKTRGVSPITSSDPYV
;
A
#
# COMPACT_ATOMS: atom_id res chain seq x y z
N MET A 1 -0.47 -44.03 64.28
CA MET A 1 -1.68 -43.86 63.43
C MET A 1 -1.58 -42.56 62.63
N ARG A 2 -1.03 -42.56 61.40
CA ARG A 2 -0.98 -41.33 60.58
C ARG A 2 -0.76 -41.62 59.07
N HIS A 3 -1.52 -42.55 58.47
CA HIS A 3 -1.41 -42.80 57.01
C HIS A 3 -2.74 -42.89 56.24
N LYS A 4 -3.91 -42.86 56.89
CA LYS A 4 -5.21 -42.93 56.20
C LYS A 4 -5.74 -41.59 55.64
N LYS A 5 -5.11 -40.46 55.96
CA LYS A 5 -5.51 -39.12 55.46
C LYS A 5 -4.78 -38.68 54.18
N ALA A 6 -3.65 -39.31 53.84
CA ALA A 6 -2.86 -38.96 52.65
C ALA A 6 -3.37 -39.60 51.35
N GLN A 7 -4.05 -40.75 51.43
CA GLN A 7 -4.66 -41.39 50.26
C GLN A 7 -5.82 -40.56 49.69
N LEU A 8 -6.63 -39.93 50.55
CA LEU A 8 -7.77 -39.15 50.09
C LEU A 8 -7.33 -37.92 49.28
N THR A 9 -6.25 -37.26 49.69
CA THR A 9 -5.67 -36.13 48.92
C THR A 9 -5.11 -36.56 47.58
N VAL A 10 -4.56 -37.78 47.44
CA VAL A 10 -4.09 -38.30 46.14
C VAL A 10 -5.26 -38.48 45.17
N PHE A 11 -6.38 -39.05 45.62
CA PHE A 11 -7.55 -39.23 44.74
C PHE A 11 -8.18 -37.89 44.32
N VAL A 12 -8.20 -36.89 45.22
CA VAL A 12 -8.68 -35.53 44.89
C VAL A 12 -7.77 -34.85 43.87
N ILE A 13 -6.45 -34.96 44.02
CA ILE A 13 -5.49 -34.37 43.07
C ILE A 13 -5.60 -35.04 41.69
N VAL A 14 -5.74 -36.37 41.64
CA VAL A 14 -5.92 -37.11 40.38
C VAL A 14 -7.24 -36.74 39.71
N GLY A 15 -8.33 -36.61 40.46
CA GLY A 15 -9.63 -36.17 39.93
C GLY A 15 -9.59 -34.76 39.33
N ILE A 16 -8.91 -33.83 40.00
CA ILE A 16 -8.72 -32.46 39.49
C ILE A 16 -7.86 -32.45 38.22
N LEU A 17 -6.76 -33.22 38.19
CA LEU A 17 -5.92 -33.36 36.99
C LEU A 17 -6.68 -33.95 35.80
N MET A 18 -7.56 -34.92 36.05
CA MET A 18 -8.41 -35.51 35.02
C MET A 18 -9.43 -34.49 34.48
N LEU A 19 -10.08 -33.72 35.36
CA LEU A 19 -11.00 -32.65 34.97
C LEU A 19 -10.31 -31.54 34.17
N ILE A 20 -9.12 -31.13 34.58
CA ILE A 20 -8.32 -30.13 33.85
C ILE A 20 -7.93 -30.68 32.47
N SER A 21 -7.51 -31.94 32.38
CA SER A 21 -7.13 -32.58 31.11
C SER A 21 -8.31 -32.66 30.13
N VAL A 22 -9.50 -33.03 30.62
CA VAL A 22 -10.72 -33.06 29.80
C VAL A 22 -11.16 -31.64 29.42
N GLY A 23 -11.09 -30.68 30.34
CA GLY A 23 -11.39 -29.27 30.07
C GLY A 23 -10.49 -28.67 28.99
N ILE A 24 -9.17 -28.96 29.06
CA ILE A 24 -8.21 -28.55 28.03
C ILE A 24 -8.54 -29.21 26.69
N LEU A 25 -8.88 -30.50 26.66
CA LEU A 25 -9.29 -31.18 25.42
C LEU A 25 -10.56 -30.59 24.80
N VAL A 26 -11.52 -30.15 25.62
CA VAL A 26 -12.74 -29.47 25.15
C VAL A 26 -12.40 -28.06 24.63
N LEU A 27 -11.53 -27.32 25.31
CA LEU A 27 -11.07 -26.00 24.86
C LEU A 27 -10.27 -26.09 23.56
N LEU A 28 -9.36 -27.07 23.42
CA LEU A 28 -8.61 -27.31 22.19
C LEU A 28 -9.50 -27.76 21.02
N LYS A 29 -10.63 -28.44 21.30
CA LYS A 29 -11.64 -28.74 20.28
C LYS A 29 -12.52 -27.53 19.94
N GLY A 30 -12.78 -26.64 20.90
CA GLY A 30 -13.50 -25.37 20.68
C GLY A 30 -12.68 -24.30 19.96
N ILE A 31 -11.35 -24.42 19.96
CA ILE A 31 -10.41 -23.63 19.14
C ILE A 31 -10.19 -24.28 17.76
N LYS A 32 -11.07 -25.20 17.32
CA LYS A 32 -11.27 -25.34 15.88
C LYS A 32 -12.00 -24.09 15.43
N SER A 33 -11.22 -23.07 15.10
CA SER A 33 -11.68 -21.95 14.29
C SER A 33 -12.55 -22.51 13.18
N ASP A 34 -13.76 -21.96 13.05
CA ASP A 34 -14.52 -21.96 11.80
C ASP A 34 -13.67 -21.25 10.75
N ILE A 35 -12.56 -21.86 10.33
CA ILE A 35 -11.95 -21.55 9.05
C ILE A 35 -12.98 -22.11 8.07
N PRO A 36 -13.59 -21.26 7.23
CA PRO A 36 -14.38 -21.76 6.13
C PRO A 36 -13.41 -22.55 5.25
N VAL A 37 -13.40 -23.86 5.44
CA VAL A 37 -12.80 -24.81 4.51
C VAL A 37 -13.46 -24.48 3.19
N ALA A 38 -12.66 -24.04 2.22
CA ALA A 38 -13.12 -23.78 0.87
C ALA A 38 -13.99 -24.97 0.42
N PRO A 39 -15.16 -24.72 -0.18
CA PRO A 39 -16.04 -25.79 -0.61
C PRO A 39 -15.22 -26.74 -1.51
N SER A 40 -15.50 -28.04 -1.30
CA SER A 40 -14.96 -29.17 -2.05
C SER A 40 -14.55 -28.79 -3.46
N VAL A 41 -13.30 -29.10 -3.81
CA VAL A 41 -12.85 -29.15 -5.21
C VAL A 41 -13.76 -30.15 -5.91
N GLU A 42 -14.83 -29.65 -6.49
CA GLU A 42 -15.60 -30.37 -7.49
C GLU A 42 -14.55 -30.82 -8.52
N GLU A 43 -14.46 -32.13 -8.79
CA GLU A 43 -13.40 -32.66 -9.65
C GLU A 43 -13.53 -32.05 -11.04
N ILE A 44 -12.76 -31.00 -11.29
CA ILE A 44 -12.83 -30.23 -12.52
C ILE A 44 -12.51 -31.17 -13.68
N PRO A 45 -13.44 -31.34 -14.65
CA PRO A 45 -13.22 -32.23 -15.78
C PRO A 45 -11.93 -31.90 -16.52
N ILE A 46 -11.26 -32.93 -17.03
CA ILE A 46 -9.92 -32.82 -17.65
C ILE A 46 -9.90 -31.74 -18.74
N MET A 47 -10.98 -31.61 -19.52
CA MET A 47 -11.13 -30.61 -20.57
C MET A 47 -11.11 -29.15 -20.07
N ALA A 48 -11.56 -28.89 -18.84
CA ALA A 48 -11.69 -27.56 -18.28
C ALA A 48 -10.43 -27.12 -17.52
N LYS A 49 -9.50 -28.06 -17.21
CA LYS A 49 -8.23 -27.75 -16.53
C LYS A 49 -7.38 -26.71 -17.25
N PRO A 50 -7.17 -26.78 -18.59
CA PRO A 50 -6.39 -25.76 -19.30
C PRO A 50 -7.03 -24.37 -19.24
N ILE A 51 -8.37 -24.31 -19.31
CA ILE A 51 -9.14 -23.06 -19.26
C ILE A 51 -9.07 -22.46 -17.85
N LYS A 52 -9.30 -23.28 -16.81
CA LYS A 52 -9.13 -22.82 -15.44
C LYS A 52 -7.72 -22.30 -15.21
N ARG A 53 -6.69 -23.01 -15.66
CA ARG A 53 -5.30 -22.57 -15.49
C ARG A 53 -5.04 -21.25 -16.21
N TYR A 54 -5.59 -21.06 -17.40
CA TYR A 54 -5.49 -19.80 -18.13
C TYR A 54 -6.13 -18.64 -17.35
N ILE A 55 -7.34 -18.84 -16.81
CA ILE A 55 -8.01 -17.83 -15.98
C ILE A 55 -7.22 -17.56 -14.70
N ASP A 56 -6.72 -18.60 -14.02
CA ASP A 56 -5.87 -18.45 -12.81
C ASP A 56 -4.64 -17.58 -13.10
N VAL A 57 -3.99 -17.77 -14.26
CA VAL A 57 -2.83 -16.96 -14.67
C VAL A 57 -3.23 -15.51 -14.95
N CYS A 58 -4.39 -15.28 -15.56
CA CYS A 58 -4.90 -13.93 -15.77
C CYS A 58 -5.25 -13.22 -14.45
N VAL A 59 -5.92 -13.91 -13.53
CA VAL A 59 -6.21 -13.39 -12.19
C VAL A 59 -4.91 -13.05 -11.47
N GLU A 60 -3.92 -13.95 -11.49
CA GLU A 60 -2.59 -13.70 -10.93
C GLU A 60 -1.94 -12.44 -11.52
N LYS A 61 -1.85 -12.37 -12.86
CA LYS A 61 -1.21 -11.26 -13.57
C LYS A 61 -1.86 -9.92 -13.21
N VAL A 62 -3.17 -9.81 -13.39
CA VAL A 62 -3.91 -8.55 -13.18
C VAL A 62 -3.89 -8.15 -11.70
N SER A 63 -3.95 -9.12 -10.78
CA SER A 63 -3.83 -8.83 -9.34
C SER A 63 -2.46 -8.26 -8.97
N LEU A 64 -1.38 -8.80 -9.54
CA LEU A 64 -0.03 -8.28 -9.31
C LEU A 64 0.16 -6.89 -9.91
N GLU A 65 -0.41 -6.63 -11.09
CA GLU A 65 -0.40 -5.30 -11.73
C GLU A 65 -1.14 -4.27 -10.85
N ALA A 66 -2.32 -4.62 -10.32
CA ALA A 66 -3.10 -3.77 -9.43
C ALA A 66 -2.34 -3.40 -8.14
N VAL A 67 -1.71 -4.38 -7.48
CA VAL A 67 -0.95 -4.15 -6.25
C VAL A 67 0.34 -3.35 -6.51
N LYS A 68 0.99 -3.55 -7.66
CA LYS A 68 2.12 -2.72 -8.07
C LYS A 68 1.71 -1.28 -8.31
N ALA A 69 0.60 -1.06 -9.01
CA ALA A 69 0.06 0.28 -9.24
C ALA A 69 -0.26 0.98 -7.91
N ALA A 70 -0.87 0.27 -6.95
CA ALA A 70 -1.05 0.76 -5.59
C ALA A 70 0.28 1.15 -4.92
N GLY A 71 1.34 0.37 -5.09
CA GLY A 71 2.66 0.70 -4.56
C GLY A 71 3.27 1.96 -5.20
N ILE A 72 3.15 2.10 -6.52
CA ILE A 72 3.72 3.21 -7.28
C ILE A 72 3.04 4.53 -6.91
N HIS A 73 1.71 4.58 -6.80
CA HIS A 73 0.99 5.83 -6.50
C HIS A 73 0.66 6.00 -5.01
N GLY A 74 1.51 5.51 -4.11
CA GLY A 74 1.37 5.77 -2.67
C GLY A 74 0.06 5.24 -2.06
N GLY A 75 -0.40 4.08 -2.48
CA GLY A 75 -1.63 3.42 -2.01
C GLY A 75 -2.83 3.58 -2.93
N TYR A 76 -2.78 4.47 -3.92
CA TYR A 76 -3.81 4.57 -4.95
C TYR A 76 -3.51 3.61 -6.11
N VAL A 77 -4.47 2.79 -6.53
CA VAL A 77 -4.27 1.93 -7.72
C VAL A 77 -4.27 2.80 -8.97
N ASP A 78 -5.24 3.70 -9.08
CA ASP A 78 -5.33 4.67 -10.16
C ASP A 78 -5.81 6.02 -9.60
N PRO A 79 -4.89 6.97 -9.35
CA PRO A 79 -5.25 8.28 -8.79
C PRO A 79 -6.07 9.13 -9.77
N PHE A 80 -6.01 8.88 -11.07
CA PHE A 80 -6.73 9.67 -12.08
C PHE A 80 -8.16 9.15 -12.34
N ASN A 81 -8.48 7.94 -11.87
CA ASN A 81 -9.79 7.35 -12.06
C ASN A 81 -10.81 7.80 -10.98
N THR A 82 -11.66 8.74 -11.37
CA THR A 82 -12.70 9.33 -10.52
C THR A 82 -13.83 8.37 -10.14
N ASN A 83 -13.92 7.18 -10.74
CA ASN A 83 -14.92 6.19 -10.34
C ASN A 83 -14.56 5.51 -9.01
N ILE A 84 -13.28 5.52 -8.64
CA ILE A 84 -12.75 4.79 -7.48
C ILE A 84 -11.94 5.66 -6.52
N THR A 85 -11.43 6.78 -7.03
CA THR A 85 -10.72 7.78 -6.23
C THR A 85 -11.70 8.89 -5.87
N PRO A 86 -11.93 9.17 -4.57
CA PRO A 86 -12.90 10.18 -4.13
C PRO A 86 -12.40 11.63 -4.30
N TYR A 87 -11.20 11.78 -4.86
CA TYR A 87 -10.50 13.05 -5.04
C TYR A 87 -10.24 13.28 -6.53
N HIS A 88 -10.16 14.55 -6.91
CA HIS A 88 -9.74 14.96 -8.25
C HIS A 88 -8.36 15.60 -8.13
N PHE A 89 -7.31 14.83 -8.36
CA PHE A 89 -5.95 15.31 -8.24
C PHE A 89 -5.55 16.16 -9.45
N SER A 90 -4.98 17.34 -9.19
CA SER A 90 -4.32 18.19 -10.17
C SER A 90 -2.82 17.90 -10.20
N PHE A 91 -2.28 17.54 -11.37
CA PHE A 91 -0.86 17.32 -11.55
C PHE A 91 -0.20 18.35 -12.46
N ASP A 92 0.71 19.17 -11.91
CA ASP A 92 1.62 20.03 -12.67
C ASP A 92 3.08 19.68 -12.34
N LYS A 93 3.72 18.97 -13.27
CA LYS A 93 5.13 18.54 -13.14
C LYS A 93 6.12 19.70 -12.99
N ASN A 94 5.79 20.89 -13.49
CA ASN A 94 6.68 22.05 -13.42
C ASN A 94 6.50 22.84 -12.12
N ASN A 95 5.39 22.60 -11.42
CA ASN A 95 5.05 23.28 -10.18
C ASN A 95 4.50 22.27 -9.15
N PRO A 96 5.34 21.37 -8.64
CA PRO A 96 4.91 20.30 -7.73
C PRO A 96 4.38 20.83 -6.39
N THR A 97 4.72 22.07 -6.01
CA THR A 97 4.23 22.71 -4.77
C THR A 97 2.80 23.25 -4.89
N ASP A 98 2.34 23.57 -6.11
CA ASP A 98 0.96 24.00 -6.37
C ASP A 98 0.12 22.85 -6.97
N SER A 99 0.59 21.62 -6.82
CA SER A 99 -0.02 20.40 -7.35
C SER A 99 -0.46 19.47 -6.21
N ASP A 100 -1.43 18.59 -6.45
CA ASP A 100 -1.83 17.56 -5.47
C ASP A 100 -0.93 16.31 -5.52
N MET A 101 0.00 16.26 -6.47
CA MET A 101 0.86 15.10 -6.72
C MET A 101 2.30 15.53 -7.02
N ALA A 102 3.24 14.64 -6.73
CA ALA A 102 4.64 14.77 -7.13
C ALA A 102 5.07 13.60 -8.02
N SER A 103 6.06 13.79 -8.88
CA SER A 103 6.70 12.70 -9.61
C SER A 103 8.19 12.71 -9.34
N LEU A 104 8.73 11.56 -8.89
CA LEU A 104 10.17 11.41 -8.63
C LEU A 104 10.98 11.30 -9.93
N THR A 105 10.33 10.87 -11.02
CA THR A 105 10.96 10.68 -12.35
C THR A 105 10.59 11.77 -13.35
N GLY A 106 9.60 12.62 -13.02
CA GLY A 106 9.04 13.62 -13.91
C GLY A 106 8.02 13.07 -14.93
N SER A 107 7.72 11.77 -14.88
CA SER A 107 6.67 11.13 -15.69
C SER A 107 5.32 11.12 -14.94
N ASN A 108 4.23 11.23 -15.71
CA ASN A 108 2.86 11.13 -15.19
C ASN A 108 2.53 9.72 -14.67
N ASP A 109 3.17 8.69 -15.24
CA ASP A 109 2.93 7.28 -14.88
C ASP A 109 3.41 6.93 -13.46
N PHE A 110 4.21 7.81 -12.86
CA PHE A 110 4.74 7.68 -11.50
C PHE A 110 4.33 8.88 -10.63
N ALA A 111 3.21 9.52 -10.96
CA ALA A 111 2.68 10.61 -10.15
C ALA A 111 2.10 10.05 -8.84
N ILE A 112 2.61 10.55 -7.71
CA ILE A 112 2.27 10.12 -6.36
C ILE A 112 1.47 11.23 -5.69
N PRO A 113 0.19 11.00 -5.31
CA PRO A 113 -0.57 11.94 -4.51
C PRO A 113 0.09 12.26 -3.17
N TYR A 114 0.05 13.53 -2.77
CA TYR A 114 0.52 13.92 -1.45
C TYR A 114 -0.39 13.37 -0.36
N TRP A 115 0.16 12.55 0.53
CA TRP A 115 -0.55 12.12 1.73
C TRP A 115 -0.79 13.24 2.70
N TRP A 116 0.10 14.21 2.75
CA TRP A 116 -0.01 15.42 3.55
C TRP A 116 0.31 16.61 2.67
N PHE A 117 -0.56 17.61 2.72
CA PHE A 117 -0.43 18.79 1.89
C PHE A 117 -0.88 20.03 2.67
N LEU A 118 -0.37 21.18 2.25
CA LEU A 118 -0.79 22.46 2.78
C LEU A 118 -2.15 22.81 2.18
N LYS A 119 -3.17 22.85 3.03
CA LYS A 119 -4.53 23.27 2.64
C LYS A 119 -4.66 24.79 2.59
N SER A 120 -3.87 25.50 3.41
CA SER A 120 -3.78 26.96 3.39
C SER A 120 -2.92 27.45 2.22
N SER A 121 -2.96 28.76 1.95
CA SER A 121 -2.04 29.38 0.98
C SER A 121 -0.56 29.26 1.39
N ASN A 122 0.31 29.26 0.39
CA ASN A 122 1.78 29.16 0.56
C ASN A 122 2.42 30.37 1.25
N ASP A 123 1.69 31.47 1.48
CA ASP A 123 2.15 32.60 2.29
C ASP A 123 2.13 32.30 3.81
N CYS A 124 1.52 31.17 4.20
CA CYS A 124 1.69 30.47 5.47
C CYS A 124 1.61 31.35 6.73
N VAL A 125 0.68 32.31 6.73
CA VAL A 125 0.35 33.12 7.92
C VAL A 125 -0.32 32.27 9.02
N ALA A 126 -1.07 31.23 8.61
CA ALA A 126 -1.59 30.16 9.44
C ALA A 126 -1.63 28.85 8.63
N CYS A 127 -0.57 28.04 8.74
CA CYS A 127 -0.43 26.81 7.97
C CYS A 127 -1.41 25.73 8.47
N GLU A 128 -2.37 25.33 7.64
CA GLU A 128 -3.27 24.19 7.91
C GLU A 128 -2.86 23.01 7.03
N LEU A 129 -2.55 21.87 7.66
CA LEU A 129 -2.27 20.63 6.95
C LEU A 129 -3.52 19.77 6.88
N ASN A 130 -3.68 19.07 5.76
CA ASN A 130 -4.72 18.06 5.59
C ASN A 130 -4.12 16.79 4.97
N SER A 131 -4.84 15.68 5.04
CA SER A 131 -4.37 14.39 4.53
C SER A 131 -5.25 13.81 3.43
N LEU A 132 -4.60 13.28 2.39
CA LEU A 132 -5.20 12.48 1.31
C LEU A 132 -4.63 11.05 1.34
N SER A 133 -4.24 10.53 2.50
CA SER A 133 -3.84 9.12 2.60
C SER A 133 -5.08 8.22 2.39
N PRO A 134 -5.05 7.25 1.47
CA PRO A 134 -6.18 6.35 1.26
C PRO A 134 -6.29 5.32 2.38
N THR A 135 -7.48 5.04 2.89
CA THR A 135 -7.68 3.96 3.87
C THR A 135 -7.47 2.59 3.22
N LEU A 136 -7.13 1.56 4.01
CA LEU A 136 -7.02 0.19 3.49
C LEU A 136 -8.30 -0.29 2.78
N GLU A 137 -9.47 0.15 3.26
CA GLU A 137 -10.75 -0.14 2.58
C GLU A 137 -10.83 0.53 1.20
N GLN A 138 -10.36 1.78 1.08
CA GLN A 138 -10.28 2.46 -0.22
C GLN A 138 -9.29 1.76 -1.15
N VAL A 139 -8.12 1.34 -0.65
CA VAL A 139 -7.15 0.56 -1.45
C VAL A 139 -7.78 -0.74 -1.94
N GLN A 140 -8.46 -1.50 -1.08
CA GLN A 140 -9.15 -2.73 -1.46
C GLN A 140 -10.19 -2.49 -2.56
N LYS A 141 -11.06 -1.47 -2.42
CA LYS A 141 -12.06 -1.14 -3.45
C LYS A 141 -11.42 -0.76 -4.78
N GLN A 142 -10.31 -0.04 -4.75
CA GLN A 142 -9.57 0.30 -5.96
C GLN A 142 -8.96 -0.94 -6.62
N LEU A 143 -8.41 -1.88 -5.84
CA LEU A 143 -7.91 -3.16 -6.36
C LEU A 143 -9.05 -3.97 -7.01
N GLU A 144 -10.20 -4.07 -6.35
CA GLU A 144 -11.39 -4.77 -6.86
C GLU A 144 -11.84 -4.22 -8.21
N TYR A 145 -11.96 -2.89 -8.31
CA TYR A 145 -12.37 -2.24 -9.54
C TYR A 145 -11.36 -2.42 -10.67
N TYR A 146 -10.06 -2.26 -10.39
CA TYR A 146 -9.01 -2.44 -11.37
C TYR A 146 -9.06 -3.86 -11.95
N ILE A 147 -9.16 -4.87 -11.08
CA ILE A 147 -9.22 -6.27 -11.51
C ILE A 147 -10.49 -6.54 -12.32
N ASN A 148 -11.65 -6.01 -11.89
CA ASN A 148 -12.89 -6.15 -12.66
C ASN A 148 -12.81 -5.53 -14.07
N THR A 149 -12.04 -4.45 -14.23
CA THR A 149 -11.90 -3.71 -15.49
C THR A 149 -10.88 -4.36 -16.42
N GLU A 150 -9.75 -4.81 -15.88
CA GLU A 150 -8.61 -5.30 -16.67
C GLU A 150 -8.68 -6.81 -16.96
N LEU A 151 -9.36 -7.60 -16.12
CA LEU A 151 -9.46 -9.05 -16.29
C LEU A 151 -10.06 -9.47 -17.64
N PRO A 152 -11.17 -8.86 -18.15
CA PRO A 152 -11.69 -9.15 -19.49
C PRO A 152 -10.65 -8.98 -20.60
N GLY A 153 -9.80 -7.94 -20.49
CA GLY A 153 -8.71 -7.67 -21.43
C GLY A 153 -7.66 -8.78 -21.43
N CYS A 154 -7.29 -9.29 -20.25
CA CYS A 154 -6.36 -10.42 -20.14
C CYS A 154 -6.92 -11.71 -20.74
N LEU A 155 -8.21 -11.98 -20.51
CA LEU A 155 -8.90 -13.18 -21.00
C LEU A 155 -9.07 -13.18 -22.52
N ALA A 156 -8.92 -12.02 -23.17
CA ALA A 156 -8.94 -11.83 -24.62
C ALA A 156 -10.10 -12.56 -25.30
N GLY A 157 -11.28 -12.58 -24.65
CA GLY A 157 -12.47 -13.29 -25.14
C GLY A 157 -12.29 -14.79 -25.40
N TYR A 158 -11.27 -15.45 -24.85
CA TYR A 158 -10.98 -16.88 -25.04
C TYR A 158 -10.76 -17.32 -26.50
N GLU A 159 -10.29 -16.43 -27.37
CA GLU A 159 -10.22 -16.69 -28.82
C GLU A 159 -9.44 -17.97 -29.18
N GLU A 160 -8.34 -18.26 -28.46
CA GLU A 160 -7.54 -19.48 -28.69
C GLU A 160 -8.30 -20.77 -28.32
N PHE A 161 -9.19 -20.73 -27.34
CA PHE A 161 -10.02 -21.88 -26.97
C PHE A 161 -11.24 -22.00 -27.88
N LYS A 162 -11.83 -20.89 -28.33
CA LYS A 162 -12.92 -20.91 -29.31
C LYS A 162 -12.49 -21.59 -30.62
N LYS A 163 -11.26 -21.33 -31.09
CA LYS A 163 -10.67 -22.02 -32.26
C LYS A 163 -10.55 -23.55 -32.09
N GLN A 164 -10.51 -24.04 -30.85
CA GLN A 164 -10.45 -25.46 -30.51
C GLN A 164 -11.84 -26.10 -30.30
N GLY A 165 -12.91 -25.37 -30.60
CA GLY A 165 -14.29 -25.85 -30.52
C GLY A 165 -14.96 -25.67 -29.16
N PHE A 166 -14.40 -24.85 -28.26
CA PHE A 166 -15.05 -24.49 -27.00
C PHE A 166 -16.03 -23.33 -27.18
N SER A 167 -17.12 -23.34 -26.41
CA SER A 167 -18.03 -22.20 -26.25
C SER A 167 -18.17 -21.81 -24.78
N PHE A 168 -18.45 -20.53 -24.54
CA PHE A 168 -18.43 -19.91 -23.21
C PHE A 168 -19.72 -19.13 -22.98
N GLU A 169 -20.32 -19.29 -21.79
CA GLU A 169 -21.35 -18.39 -21.28
C GLU A 169 -20.78 -17.67 -20.05
N GLU A 170 -20.57 -16.35 -20.18
CA GLU A 170 -19.88 -15.53 -19.17
C GLU A 170 -20.87 -14.83 -18.24
N GLY A 171 -20.68 -15.00 -16.94
CA GLY A 171 -21.32 -14.21 -15.90
C GLY A 171 -20.60 -12.88 -15.65
N ARG A 172 -21.15 -12.09 -14.72
CA ARG A 172 -20.48 -10.85 -14.28
C ARG A 172 -19.28 -11.18 -13.41
N ILE A 173 -18.15 -10.54 -13.71
CA ILE A 173 -16.96 -10.58 -12.85
C ILE A 173 -17.23 -9.70 -11.63
N ASN A 174 -17.02 -10.26 -10.44
CA ASN A 174 -17.06 -9.54 -9.19
C ASN A 174 -15.87 -9.93 -8.32
N THR A 175 -14.94 -8.99 -8.16
CA THR A 175 -13.74 -9.18 -7.36
C THR A 175 -13.93 -8.68 -5.93
N ARG A 176 -13.34 -9.40 -4.97
CA ARG A 176 -13.15 -8.98 -3.58
C ARG A 176 -11.66 -9.02 -3.25
N ALA A 177 -11.13 -7.92 -2.74
CA ALA A 177 -9.75 -7.82 -2.27
C ALA A 177 -9.74 -7.71 -0.74
N LEU A 178 -8.93 -8.55 -0.09
CA LEU A 178 -8.71 -8.50 1.35
C LEU A 178 -7.22 -8.35 1.64
N ILE A 179 -6.84 -7.24 2.24
CA ILE A 179 -5.49 -6.99 2.75
C ILE A 179 -5.44 -7.54 4.18
N ALA A 180 -4.79 -8.68 4.36
CA ALA A 180 -4.54 -9.29 5.66
C ALA A 180 -3.17 -8.83 6.21
N GLU A 181 -2.79 -9.35 7.39
CA GLU A 181 -1.51 -8.99 8.02
C GLU A 181 -0.29 -9.38 7.19
N ASN A 182 -0.33 -10.54 6.52
CA ASN A 182 0.82 -11.10 5.81
C ASN A 182 0.61 -11.37 4.32
N ASP A 183 -0.59 -11.13 3.81
CA ASP A 183 -0.92 -11.39 2.42
C ASP A 183 -2.08 -10.51 1.94
N ILE A 184 -2.25 -10.46 0.63
CA ILE A 184 -3.44 -9.93 -0.02
C ILE A 184 -4.16 -11.11 -0.68
N THR A 185 -5.40 -11.34 -0.29
CA THR A 185 -6.25 -12.37 -0.89
C THR A 185 -7.22 -11.72 -1.87
N ILE A 186 -7.11 -12.10 -3.14
CA ILE A 186 -8.02 -11.72 -4.22
C ILE A 186 -8.96 -12.89 -4.49
N THR A 187 -10.26 -12.64 -4.37
CA THR A 187 -11.31 -13.60 -4.73
C THR A 187 -12.10 -13.04 -5.89
N VAL A 188 -12.10 -13.72 -7.03
CA VAL A 188 -12.88 -13.36 -8.21
C VAL A 188 -14.05 -14.33 -8.31
N ASP A 189 -15.24 -13.83 -8.03
CA ASP A 189 -16.50 -14.51 -8.33
C ASP A 189 -16.81 -14.26 -9.81
N TYR A 190 -16.65 -15.28 -10.64
CA TYR A 190 -16.83 -15.20 -12.10
C TYR A 190 -17.44 -16.51 -12.61
N PRO A 191 -18.78 -16.61 -12.61
CA PRO A 191 -19.51 -17.77 -13.12
C PRO A 191 -19.26 -17.91 -14.62
N LEU A 192 -18.53 -18.94 -15.01
CA LEU A 192 -18.18 -19.24 -16.39
C LEU A 192 -18.66 -20.65 -16.73
N THR A 193 -19.61 -20.75 -17.65
CA THR A 193 -19.98 -22.04 -18.23
C THR A 193 -19.10 -22.32 -19.44
N VAL A 194 -18.38 -23.43 -19.42
CA VAL A 194 -17.53 -23.93 -20.49
C VAL A 194 -18.20 -25.14 -21.13
N MET A 195 -18.30 -25.15 -22.45
CA MET A 195 -18.93 -26.23 -23.21
C MET A 195 -18.03 -26.71 -24.36
N ARG A 196 -18.00 -28.03 -24.61
CA ARG A 196 -17.38 -28.62 -25.80
C ARG A 196 -18.10 -29.92 -26.17
N GLY A 197 -18.83 -29.93 -27.28
CA GLY A 197 -19.69 -31.06 -27.63
C GLY A 197 -20.81 -31.23 -26.60
N GLU A 198 -20.89 -32.40 -25.96
CA GLU A 198 -21.87 -32.70 -24.89
C GLU A 198 -21.37 -32.33 -23.49
N ASP A 199 -20.06 -32.12 -23.33
CA ASP A 199 -19.49 -31.82 -22.02
C ASP A 199 -19.77 -30.36 -21.63
N ARG A 200 -20.28 -30.17 -20.40
CA ARG A 200 -20.56 -28.86 -19.80
C ARG A 200 -19.94 -28.79 -18.40
N VAL A 201 -19.22 -27.71 -18.13
CA VAL A 201 -18.57 -27.46 -16.83
C VAL A 201 -18.84 -26.03 -16.40
N VAL A 202 -19.10 -25.83 -15.12
CA VAL A 202 -19.22 -24.49 -14.53
C VAL A 202 -17.99 -24.22 -13.68
N LEU A 203 -17.37 -23.06 -13.87
CA LEU A 203 -16.26 -22.55 -13.06
C LEU A 203 -16.73 -21.25 -12.41
N ASP A 204 -16.86 -21.21 -11.09
CA ASP A 204 -17.50 -20.06 -10.42
C ASP A 204 -16.54 -19.11 -9.72
N LYS A 205 -15.39 -19.61 -9.27
CA LYS A 205 -14.54 -18.88 -8.34
C LYS A 205 -13.06 -19.12 -8.58
N PHE A 206 -12.32 -18.02 -8.56
CA PHE A 206 -10.88 -18.00 -8.70
C PHE A 206 -10.29 -17.25 -7.50
N ILE A 207 -9.26 -17.81 -6.88
CA ILE A 207 -8.62 -17.24 -5.69
C ILE A 207 -7.13 -17.16 -5.94
N TYR A 208 -6.57 -15.97 -5.74
CA TYR A 208 -5.14 -15.74 -5.77
C TYR A 208 -4.69 -15.07 -4.48
N LYS A 209 -3.60 -15.58 -3.89
CA LYS A 209 -3.01 -15.03 -2.66
C LYS A 209 -1.62 -14.48 -3.00
N ILE A 210 -1.45 -13.18 -2.78
CA ILE A 210 -0.19 -12.47 -2.94
C ILE A 210 0.52 -12.47 -1.58
N PRO A 211 1.68 -13.13 -1.43
CA PRO A 211 2.43 -13.19 -0.17
C PRO A 211 3.19 -11.88 0.08
N LEU A 212 2.45 -10.79 0.31
CA LEU A 212 2.96 -9.46 0.56
C LEU A 212 2.36 -8.89 1.85
N ASN A 213 3.22 -8.44 2.77
CA ASN A 213 2.83 -7.77 4.01
C ASN A 213 2.44 -6.30 3.75
N PHE A 214 1.49 -6.06 2.83
CA PHE A 214 1.11 -4.71 2.40
C PHE A 214 0.66 -3.84 3.57
N LYS A 215 -0.13 -4.40 4.49
CA LYS A 215 -0.58 -3.70 5.69
C LYS A 215 0.58 -3.15 6.51
N ARG A 216 1.64 -3.94 6.74
CA ARG A 216 2.82 -3.49 7.47
C ARG A 216 3.56 -2.35 6.76
N ILE A 217 3.65 -2.40 5.43
CA ILE A 217 4.29 -1.35 4.63
C ILE A 217 3.46 -0.06 4.73
N TYR A 218 2.14 -0.18 4.55
CA TYR A 218 1.19 0.93 4.64
C TYR A 218 1.18 1.57 6.05
N ASP A 219 1.10 0.75 7.11
CA ASP A 219 1.08 1.22 8.50
C ASP A 219 2.39 1.97 8.84
N LEU A 220 3.55 1.44 8.41
CA LEU A 220 4.84 2.10 8.59
C LEU A 220 4.89 3.46 7.88
N ALA A 221 4.43 3.53 6.62
CA ALA A 221 4.37 4.80 5.90
C ALA A 221 3.45 5.82 6.61
N LEU A 222 2.34 5.35 7.17
CA LEU A 222 1.40 6.21 7.90
C LEU A 222 2.01 6.73 9.21
N GLU A 223 2.73 5.88 9.93
CA GLU A 223 3.46 6.27 11.15
C GLU A 223 4.56 7.28 10.84
N LEU A 224 5.36 7.04 9.79
CA LEU A 224 6.44 7.94 9.37
C LEU A 224 5.90 9.32 9.02
N THR A 225 4.88 9.39 8.17
CA THR A 225 4.32 10.67 7.72
C THR A 225 3.61 11.43 8.83
N LYS A 226 2.90 10.73 9.73
CA LYS A 226 2.33 11.35 10.95
C LYS A 226 3.41 11.86 11.89
N GLY A 227 4.52 11.14 12.01
CA GLY A 227 5.69 11.56 12.77
C GLY A 227 6.27 12.84 12.21
N GLU A 228 6.46 12.90 10.88
CA GLU A 228 7.00 14.08 10.21
C GLU A 228 6.12 15.32 10.43
N VAL A 229 4.80 15.20 10.22
CA VAL A 229 3.85 16.30 10.45
C VAL A 229 3.90 16.83 11.89
N LYS A 230 4.15 15.95 12.87
CA LYS A 230 4.19 16.31 14.29
C LYS A 230 5.52 16.93 14.71
N GLU A 231 6.63 16.37 14.24
CA GLU A 231 7.98 16.72 14.70
C GLU A 231 8.67 17.76 13.80
N GLN A 232 8.23 17.90 12.54
CA GLN A 232 8.75 18.83 11.54
C GLN A 232 10.28 18.72 11.37
N GLY A 233 10.78 17.48 11.36
CA GLY A 233 12.20 17.18 11.48
C GLY A 233 12.99 17.66 10.26
N ILE A 234 12.42 17.45 9.06
CA ILE A 234 13.00 17.92 7.80
C ILE A 234 12.96 19.45 7.74
N GLU A 235 11.86 20.08 8.12
CA GLU A 235 11.73 21.54 8.13
C GLU A 235 12.73 22.17 9.10
N LEU A 236 12.88 21.64 10.32
CA LEU A 236 13.86 22.11 11.29
C LEU A 236 15.30 21.96 10.76
N ALA A 237 15.61 20.84 10.11
CA ALA A 237 16.92 20.64 9.48
C ALA A 237 17.18 21.66 8.35
N VAL A 238 16.18 21.90 7.49
CA VAL A 238 16.24 22.93 6.44
C VAL A 238 16.48 24.31 7.06
N MET A 239 15.75 24.65 8.12
CA MET A 239 15.89 25.93 8.82
C MET A 239 17.27 26.10 9.46
N HIS A 240 17.86 25.04 10.00
CA HIS A 240 19.24 25.07 10.50
C HIS A 240 20.26 25.29 9.38
N LEU A 241 20.07 24.64 8.21
CA LEU A 241 20.92 24.88 7.04
C LEU A 241 20.79 26.32 6.56
N ILE A 242 19.57 26.84 6.41
CA ILE A 242 19.35 28.24 6.03
C ILE A 242 20.04 29.18 7.03
N SER A 243 19.85 28.96 8.33
CA SER A 243 20.46 29.77 9.38
C SER A 243 21.99 29.75 9.31
N ALA A 244 22.60 28.56 9.20
CA ALA A 244 24.05 28.37 9.16
C ALA A 244 24.72 29.03 7.94
N TYR A 245 24.04 29.03 6.79
CA TYR A 245 24.56 29.62 5.55
C TYR A 245 24.08 31.06 5.29
N SER A 246 23.33 31.63 6.24
CA SER A 246 22.84 33.02 6.16
C SER A 246 23.79 34.03 6.80
N GLY A 247 23.60 35.30 6.45
CA GLY A 247 24.26 36.43 7.11
C GLY A 247 24.21 37.70 6.28
N LEU A 248 24.59 38.83 6.89
CA LEU A 248 24.58 40.17 6.30
C LEU A 248 25.72 40.36 5.26
N SER A 249 25.71 39.54 4.22
CA SER A 249 26.61 39.64 3.06
C SER A 249 25.88 39.14 1.82
N SER A 250 26.05 39.83 0.69
CA SER A 250 25.48 39.42 -0.60
C SER A 250 26.00 38.06 -1.10
N SER A 251 27.11 37.59 -0.53
CA SER A 251 27.68 36.26 -0.77
C SER A 251 27.01 35.13 0.03
N LYS A 252 26.19 35.45 1.04
CA LYS A 252 25.47 34.49 1.91
C LYS A 252 23.98 34.49 1.61
N LEU A 253 23.24 33.56 2.19
CA LEU A 253 21.77 33.62 2.17
C LEU A 253 21.26 34.81 2.99
N PRO A 254 20.13 35.43 2.59
CA PRO A 254 19.48 36.43 3.43
C PRO A 254 19.09 35.79 4.77
N PRO A 255 19.44 36.40 5.91
CA PRO A 255 19.08 35.87 7.22
C PRO A 255 17.58 36.02 7.46
N ILE A 256 16.97 35.02 8.11
CA ILE A 256 15.56 35.05 8.54
C ILE A 256 15.31 36.20 9.52
N SER A 257 16.31 36.47 10.37
CA SER A 257 16.36 37.62 11.28
C SER A 257 17.81 38.03 11.48
N ALA A 258 18.10 39.32 11.46
CA ALA A 258 19.42 39.86 11.78
C ALA A 258 19.31 41.21 12.46
N VAL A 259 20.31 41.52 13.29
CA VAL A 259 20.51 42.84 13.89
C VAL A 259 21.84 43.38 13.36
N GLU A 260 21.83 44.61 12.86
CA GLU A 260 23.03 45.30 12.41
C GLU A 260 23.13 46.66 13.11
N GLU A 261 24.33 46.98 13.60
CA GLU A 261 24.64 48.33 14.04
C GLU A 261 25.27 49.09 12.87
N GLY A 262 24.50 49.98 12.24
CA GLY A 262 24.98 50.84 11.14
C GLY A 262 23.95 51.05 10.03
N PHE A 263 24.36 51.74 8.96
CA PHE A 263 23.55 52.03 7.78
C PHE A 263 23.97 51.22 6.55
N ASN A 264 24.65 50.08 6.72
CA ASN A 264 25.03 49.26 5.58
C ASN A 264 23.79 48.61 4.98
N LYS A 265 23.68 48.68 3.65
CA LYS A 265 22.60 48.02 2.92
C LYS A 265 23.17 46.85 2.14
N VAL A 266 22.74 45.64 2.51
CA VAL A 266 23.04 44.43 1.76
C VAL A 266 21.86 44.12 0.84
N ILE A 267 22.16 43.71 -0.39
CA ILE A 267 21.15 43.36 -1.39
C ILE A 267 21.48 41.95 -1.91
N TRP A 268 20.44 41.15 -2.08
CA TRP A 268 20.52 39.81 -2.65
C TRP A 268 19.75 39.77 -3.97
N SER A 269 20.32 39.11 -4.98
CA SER A 269 19.58 38.76 -6.20
C SER A 269 18.73 37.52 -5.94
N LYS A 270 17.45 37.55 -6.31
CA LYS A 270 16.53 36.41 -6.15
C LYS A 270 17.08 35.14 -6.80
N SER A 271 17.62 35.24 -8.02
CA SER A 271 18.21 34.11 -8.74
C SER A 271 19.42 33.50 -8.01
N ASN A 272 20.27 34.33 -7.41
CA ASN A 272 21.44 33.86 -6.66
C ASN A 272 21.02 33.21 -5.34
N VAL A 273 19.96 33.70 -4.69
CA VAL A 273 19.40 33.09 -3.48
C VAL A 273 18.82 31.72 -3.80
N GLU A 274 18.04 31.62 -4.87
CA GLU A 274 17.46 30.35 -5.33
C GLU A 274 18.55 29.31 -5.61
N PHE A 275 19.59 29.67 -6.37
CA PHE A 275 20.73 28.78 -6.63
C PHE A 275 21.43 28.33 -5.33
N LYS A 276 21.68 29.26 -4.40
CA LYS A 276 22.31 28.94 -3.11
C LYS A 276 21.42 28.03 -2.24
N LEU A 277 20.11 28.26 -2.25
CA LEU A 277 19.16 27.39 -1.54
C LEU A 277 19.21 25.98 -2.13
N GLN A 278 19.10 25.83 -3.45
CA GLN A 278 19.21 24.53 -4.11
C GLN A 278 20.53 23.82 -3.76
N ASP A 279 21.65 24.55 -3.77
CA ASP A 279 22.97 24.01 -3.40
C ASP A 279 23.00 23.45 -1.97
N ILE A 280 22.49 24.19 -0.98
CA ILE A 280 22.49 23.72 0.42
C ILE A 280 21.46 22.62 0.69
N LEU A 281 20.34 22.57 -0.05
CA LEU A 281 19.33 21.52 0.13
C LEU A 281 19.86 20.14 -0.25
N HIS A 282 20.93 20.04 -1.06
CA HIS A 282 21.61 18.75 -1.29
C HIS A 282 22.12 18.10 -0.01
N TYR A 283 22.42 18.87 1.05
CA TYR A 283 22.85 18.32 2.34
C TYR A 283 21.71 17.66 3.12
N ILE A 284 20.44 17.88 2.76
CA ILE A 284 19.28 17.19 3.35
C ILE A 284 19.32 15.69 3.06
N ASN A 285 19.91 15.30 1.93
CA ASN A 285 20.10 13.88 1.59
C ASN A 285 21.03 13.15 2.60
N LEU A 286 21.72 13.88 3.48
CA LEU A 286 22.51 13.31 4.58
C LEU A 286 21.66 13.02 5.83
N LEU A 287 20.41 13.47 5.89
CA LEU A 287 19.50 13.13 6.97
C LEU A 287 19.25 11.61 6.95
N GLN A 288 19.46 10.99 8.10
CA GLN A 288 19.22 9.58 8.30
C GLN A 288 18.29 9.38 9.49
N LEU A 289 17.29 8.53 9.30
CA LEU A 289 16.48 8.06 10.41
C LEU A 289 17.35 7.24 11.36
N ASN A 290 17.19 7.46 12.66
CA ASN A 290 17.96 6.71 13.64
C ASN A 290 17.64 5.21 13.51
N LYS A 291 18.67 4.37 13.59
CA LYS A 291 18.60 2.91 13.39
C LYS A 291 18.30 2.43 11.95
N THR A 292 18.39 3.29 10.93
CA THR A 292 18.33 2.85 9.51
C THR A 292 19.69 2.80 8.80
N ARG A 293 20.79 2.90 9.56
CA ARG A 293 22.15 2.73 9.02
C ARG A 293 22.32 1.34 8.39
N GLY A 294 22.80 1.31 7.14
CA GLY A 294 23.06 0.07 6.39
C GLY A 294 21.95 -0.34 5.41
N VAL A 295 20.88 0.45 5.29
CA VAL A 295 19.90 0.30 4.20
C VAL A 295 20.41 1.08 2.99
N SER A 296 20.42 0.46 1.81
CA SER A 296 20.76 1.15 0.56
C SER A 296 19.75 2.26 0.29
N PRO A 297 20.19 3.49 -0.02
CA PRO A 297 19.29 4.54 -0.45
C PRO A 297 18.52 4.10 -1.70
N ILE A 298 17.24 4.42 -1.76
CA ILE A 298 16.46 4.28 -2.98
C ILE A 298 16.93 5.37 -3.95
N THR A 299 17.29 4.98 -5.16
CA THR A 299 17.79 5.86 -6.21
C THR A 299 16.84 5.86 -7.40
N SER A 300 16.83 6.95 -8.18
CA SER A 300 16.04 7.01 -9.43
C SER A 300 16.50 6.02 -10.52
N SER A 301 17.63 5.33 -10.30
CA SER A 301 18.10 4.24 -11.14
C SER A 301 17.60 2.86 -10.72
N ASP A 302 16.91 2.75 -9.58
CA ASP A 302 16.36 1.48 -9.15
C ASP A 302 15.20 1.06 -10.07
N PRO A 303 15.11 -0.21 -10.47
CA PRO A 303 14.14 -0.69 -11.47
C PRO A 303 12.67 -0.62 -11.03
N TYR A 304 12.42 -0.09 -9.82
CA TYR A 304 11.10 0.04 -9.20
C TYR A 304 10.76 1.50 -8.84
N VAL A 305 11.55 2.48 -9.31
CA VAL A 305 11.36 3.93 -9.11
C VAL A 305 11.31 4.64 -10.45
#